data_AF-A0A2E2RGV5-F1
#
_entry.id   AF-A0A2E2RGV5-F1
#
_cell.length_a   1.000
_cell.length_b   1.000
_cell.length_c   1.000
_cell.angle_alpha   90.00
_cell.angle_beta   90.00
_cell.angle_gamma   90.00
#
_symmetry.space_group_name_H-M   'P 1'
#
loop_
_entity.id
_entity.type
_entity.pdbx_description
1 polymer ?
#
loop_
_entity_poly.entity_id
_entity_poly.type
_entity_poly.pdbx_seq_one_letter_code
_entity_poly.pdbx_strand_id
1 'polypeptide(L)'
;MTRLSEGHLSVITIEGRLGAGGPDLGRMVAKELGLDFIDRLMLADIAKRVGATVTALADQERRVPTLASRFAQTIQRMLHRSAIAGMGGDPYFGPGIEQLLARPYSEMEEPPHTSAEEIDEKHFIETAAEVINDLAEIDNVVLLGRGGAEILHDNPVVLRVGVVAKMEDRVTRVQQQMRLETSEQAEQFIEHTDLAQDRYFDKAFGSSPIDPFLYHFMWNTSDVSLEYAAQVTVDAAKVMTEKGLRWAESTFAQSDPTSE
;
A
#
# COMPACT_ATOMS: atom_id res chain seq x y z
N MET A 1 4.84 -15.84 -25.10
CA MET A 1 5.44 -16.38 -23.86
C MET A 1 6.70 -15.59 -23.54
N THR A 2 6.56 -14.42 -22.92
CA THR A 2 7.70 -13.72 -22.35
C THR A 2 7.97 -14.41 -21.01
N ARG A 3 9.03 -15.20 -20.91
CA ARG A 3 9.56 -15.60 -19.59
C ARG A 3 9.80 -14.29 -18.84
N LEU A 4 9.10 -14.08 -17.73
CA LEU A 4 9.52 -13.10 -16.74
C LEU A 4 10.96 -13.48 -16.40
N SER A 5 11.91 -12.62 -16.78
CA SER A 5 13.33 -12.83 -16.55
C SER A 5 13.59 -13.06 -15.06
N GLU A 6 14.53 -13.95 -14.74
CA GLU A 6 15.14 -14.10 -13.41
C GLU A 6 15.49 -12.71 -12.85
N GLY A 7 14.63 -12.15 -11.98
CA GLY A 7 14.84 -10.83 -11.39
C GLY A 7 13.60 -9.97 -11.11
N HIS A 8 12.41 -10.31 -11.60
CA HIS A 8 11.17 -9.60 -11.20
C HIS A 8 10.57 -10.23 -9.94
N LEU A 9 10.53 -9.48 -8.84
CA LEU A 9 10.18 -9.98 -7.50
C LEU A 9 9.12 -9.05 -6.88
N SER A 10 7.88 -9.53 -7.00
CA SER A 10 6.67 -9.33 -6.19
C SER A 10 6.50 -8.00 -5.47
N VAL A 11 5.63 -7.15 -6.03
CA VAL A 11 4.91 -6.13 -5.27
C VAL A 11 3.86 -6.83 -4.41
N ILE A 12 3.82 -6.53 -3.12
CA ILE A 12 2.85 -7.09 -2.18
C ILE A 12 2.10 -5.93 -1.53
N THR A 13 0.78 -5.97 -1.52
CA THR A 13 -0.03 -5.05 -0.72
C THR A 13 -0.60 -5.78 0.49
N ILE A 14 -0.56 -5.11 1.63
CA ILE A 14 -1.15 -5.58 2.87
C ILE A 14 -2.12 -4.51 3.35
N GLU A 15 -3.39 -4.86 3.44
CA GLU A 15 -4.43 -4.01 4.01
C GLU A 15 -5.07 -4.74 5.20
N GLY A 16 -5.44 -4.00 6.23
CA GLY A 16 -6.03 -4.62 7.40
C GLY A 16 -6.49 -3.60 8.43
N ARG A 17 -7.31 -4.09 9.35
CA ARG A 17 -7.86 -3.26 10.43
C ARG A 17 -6.80 -2.95 11.49
N LEU A 18 -6.95 -1.86 12.23
CA LEU A 18 -6.04 -1.48 13.31
C LEU A 18 -5.96 -2.60 14.36
N GLY A 19 -4.76 -3.01 14.76
CA GLY A 19 -4.58 -4.10 15.74
C GLY A 19 -4.74 -5.51 15.17
N ALA A 20 -4.99 -5.68 13.85
CA ALA A 20 -5.01 -7.00 13.22
C ALA A 20 -3.60 -7.56 12.93
N GLY A 21 -2.54 -6.78 13.12
CA GLY A 21 -1.15 -7.22 12.93
C GLY A 21 -0.59 -7.02 11.52
N GLY A 22 -1.27 -6.26 10.66
CA GLY A 22 -0.79 -5.92 9.30
C GLY A 22 0.64 -5.34 9.25
N PRO A 23 1.00 -4.34 10.07
CA PRO A 23 2.36 -3.79 10.06
C PRO A 23 3.44 -4.82 10.40
N ASP A 24 3.21 -5.66 11.40
CA ASP A 24 4.17 -6.67 11.84
C ASP A 24 4.32 -7.77 10.78
N LEU A 25 3.19 -8.24 10.22
CA LEU A 25 3.18 -9.18 9.09
C LEU A 25 3.99 -8.62 7.91
N GLY A 26 3.73 -7.39 7.51
CA GLY A 26 4.41 -6.78 6.37
C GLY A 26 5.91 -6.61 6.58
N ARG A 27 6.35 -6.24 7.79
CA ARG A 27 7.79 -6.19 8.12
C ARG A 27 8.44 -7.57 8.08
N MET A 28 7.76 -8.62 8.56
CA MET A 28 8.26 -10.00 8.49
C MET A 28 8.42 -10.46 7.04
N VAL A 29 7.38 -10.26 6.21
CA VAL A 29 7.39 -10.63 4.79
C VAL A 29 8.47 -9.86 4.03
N ALA A 30 8.56 -8.54 4.23
CA ALA A 30 9.55 -7.69 3.59
C ALA A 30 10.98 -8.15 3.94
N LYS A 31 11.23 -8.42 5.22
CA LYS A 31 12.53 -8.93 5.70
C LYS A 31 12.90 -10.27 5.05
N GLU A 32 11.97 -11.21 4.99
CA GLU A 32 12.23 -12.56 4.47
C GLU A 32 12.51 -12.56 2.96
N LEU A 33 11.79 -11.72 2.21
CA LEU A 33 11.95 -11.59 0.76
C LEU A 33 13.06 -10.59 0.36
N GLY A 34 13.65 -9.88 1.32
CA GLY A 34 14.61 -8.80 1.04
C GLY A 34 13.99 -7.61 0.32
N LEU A 35 12.69 -7.37 0.54
CA LEU A 35 11.93 -6.25 0.00
C LEU A 35 11.95 -5.08 0.98
N ASP A 36 11.70 -3.90 0.45
CA ASP A 36 11.44 -2.74 1.29
C ASP A 36 10.00 -2.75 1.82
N PHE A 37 9.79 -2.17 3.00
CA PHE A 37 8.48 -2.03 3.62
C PHE A 37 8.10 -0.54 3.66
N ILE A 38 7.01 -0.19 2.99
CA ILE A 38 6.50 1.18 2.90
C ILE A 38 5.13 1.26 3.58
N ASP A 39 5.05 2.13 4.59
CA ASP A 39 3.81 2.53 5.25
C ASP A 39 3.50 4.01 4.96
N ARG A 40 2.41 4.53 5.54
CA ARG A 40 2.00 5.92 5.37
C ARG A 40 3.07 6.96 5.74
N LEU A 41 3.90 6.68 6.74
CA LEU A 41 4.94 7.61 7.18
C LEU A 41 6.10 7.62 6.20
N MET A 42 6.45 6.44 5.68
CA MET A 42 7.44 6.31 4.61
C MET A 42 6.95 6.96 3.31
N LEU A 43 5.65 6.83 2.96
CA LEU A 43 5.06 7.52 1.82
C LEU A 43 5.19 9.04 1.94
N ALA A 44 4.85 9.59 3.10
CA ALA A 44 5.01 11.01 3.38
C ALA A 44 6.47 11.47 3.32
N ASP A 45 7.39 10.68 3.90
CA ASP A 45 8.82 10.97 3.85
C ASP A 45 9.38 10.90 2.42
N ILE A 46 8.92 9.95 1.61
CA ILE A 46 9.29 9.83 0.20
C ILE A 46 8.76 11.03 -0.59
N ALA A 47 7.49 11.40 -0.42
CA ALA A 47 6.90 12.57 -1.07
C ALA A 47 7.64 13.86 -0.67
N LYS A 48 7.90 14.06 0.63
CA LYS A 48 8.67 15.20 1.13
C LYS A 48 10.08 15.25 0.55
N ARG A 49 10.75 14.09 0.50
CA ARG A 49 12.11 14.00 -0.08
C ARG A 49 12.07 14.27 -1.56
N VAL A 50 11.14 13.73 -2.33
CA VAL A 50 11.04 14.01 -3.77
C VAL A 50 10.80 15.49 -4.03
N GLY A 51 9.88 16.12 -3.30
CA GLY A 51 9.69 17.57 -3.34
C GLY A 51 10.95 18.38 -2.97
N ALA A 52 11.79 17.85 -2.07
CA ALA A 52 13.08 18.44 -1.71
C ALA A 52 14.24 18.05 -2.68
N THR A 53 14.12 16.96 -3.44
CA THR A 53 15.19 16.45 -4.30
C THR A 53 15.19 17.15 -5.66
N VAL A 54 14.03 17.62 -6.12
CA VAL A 54 13.93 18.52 -7.29
C VAL A 54 14.57 19.89 -6.97
N THR A 55 14.61 20.29 -5.71
CA THR A 55 15.26 21.53 -5.26
C THR A 55 16.74 21.37 -4.87
N ALA A 56 17.22 20.16 -4.54
CA ALA A 56 18.52 19.98 -3.89
C ALA A 56 19.61 19.21 -4.67
N LEU A 57 19.35 18.57 -5.81
CA LEU A 57 20.40 17.79 -6.50
C LEU A 57 20.98 18.48 -7.73
N ALA A 58 21.74 19.54 -7.43
CA ALA A 58 22.91 19.95 -8.21
C ALA A 58 24.23 19.42 -7.62
N ASP A 59 24.23 18.78 -6.45
CA ASP A 59 25.44 18.19 -5.89
C ASP A 59 25.08 17.10 -4.89
N GLN A 60 25.54 15.87 -5.13
CA GLN A 60 26.56 15.23 -4.30
C GLN A 60 26.52 13.70 -4.46
N GLU A 61 27.69 13.17 -4.85
CA GLU A 61 28.01 11.77 -5.04
C GLU A 61 28.10 10.99 -3.71
N ARG A 62 27.72 9.71 -3.80
CA ARG A 62 28.00 8.57 -2.89
C ARG A 62 27.21 8.48 -1.58
N ARG A 63 26.07 7.76 -1.65
CA ARG A 63 25.65 6.76 -0.64
C ARG A 63 24.98 5.58 -1.33
N VAL A 64 25.07 4.40 -0.69
CA VAL A 64 24.47 3.13 -1.15
C VAL A 64 22.97 3.34 -1.45
N PRO A 65 22.45 2.86 -2.61
CA PRO A 65 21.09 3.20 -3.02
C PRO A 65 20.02 2.55 -2.14
N THR A 66 19.15 3.38 -1.53
CA THR A 66 17.88 3.00 -0.87
C THR A 66 16.70 3.13 -1.84
N LEU A 67 15.52 2.59 -1.54
CA LEU A 67 14.32 2.76 -2.38
C LEU A 67 13.98 4.24 -2.63
N ALA A 68 14.13 5.11 -1.63
CA ALA A 68 14.01 6.56 -1.81
C ALA A 68 14.95 7.11 -2.89
N SER A 69 16.16 6.55 -3.04
CA SER A 69 17.09 6.93 -4.11
C SER A 69 16.72 6.31 -5.46
N ARG A 70 16.15 5.10 -5.51
CA ARG A 70 15.67 4.48 -6.76
C ARG A 70 14.41 5.17 -7.26
N PHE A 71 13.45 5.45 -6.37
CA PHE A 71 12.27 6.27 -6.63
C PHE A 71 12.65 7.67 -7.07
N ALA A 72 13.54 8.35 -6.34
CA ALA A 72 14.06 9.64 -6.77
C ALA A 72 14.77 9.57 -8.14
N GLN A 73 15.51 8.50 -8.44
CA GLN A 73 16.16 8.32 -9.75
C GLN A 73 15.17 8.01 -10.88
N THR A 74 14.13 7.23 -10.62
CA THR A 74 13.05 6.94 -11.58
C THR A 74 12.28 8.23 -11.88
N ILE A 75 11.89 8.97 -10.85
CA ILE A 75 11.25 10.28 -10.99
C ILE A 75 12.20 11.27 -11.68
N GLN A 76 13.49 11.34 -11.32
CA GLN A 76 14.47 12.19 -12.03
C GLN A 76 14.57 11.83 -13.52
N ARG A 77 14.54 10.55 -13.89
CA ARG A 77 14.56 10.10 -15.29
C ARG A 77 13.27 10.46 -16.03
N MET A 78 12.12 10.42 -15.36
CA MET A 78 10.85 10.86 -15.92
C MET A 78 10.79 12.40 -16.06
N LEU A 79 11.24 13.15 -15.05
CA LEU A 79 11.35 14.61 -15.07
C LEU A 79 12.33 15.13 -16.14
N HIS A 80 13.47 14.45 -16.35
CA HIS A 80 14.39 14.78 -17.44
C HIS A 80 13.76 14.60 -18.83
N ARG A 81 12.73 13.76 -18.95
CA ARG A 81 11.97 13.57 -20.20
C ARG A 81 10.86 14.61 -20.37
N SER A 82 10.38 15.21 -19.28
CA SER A 82 9.35 16.27 -19.28
C SER A 82 9.95 17.60 -18.83
N ALA A 83 10.76 18.21 -19.68
CA ALA A 83 11.16 19.60 -19.48
C ALA A 83 9.91 20.49 -19.63
N ILE A 84 9.34 20.96 -18.52
CA ILE A 84 8.61 22.24 -18.30
C ILE A 84 7.87 22.11 -16.96
N ALA A 85 8.30 22.86 -15.94
CA ALA A 85 7.44 23.58 -14.99
C ALA A 85 8.30 24.12 -13.83
N GLY A 86 8.67 25.41 -13.93
CA GLY A 86 9.22 26.15 -12.81
C GLY A 86 8.11 26.83 -12.03
N MET A 87 7.93 26.44 -10.77
CA MET A 87 7.48 27.23 -9.63
C MET A 87 7.88 26.44 -8.38
N GLY A 88 8.28 27.11 -7.30
CA GLY A 88 8.96 26.52 -6.13
C GLY A 88 8.09 25.63 -5.22
N GLY A 89 7.41 24.65 -5.80
CA GLY A 89 6.80 23.46 -5.19
C GLY A 89 6.99 22.28 -6.14
N ASP A 90 6.72 21.05 -5.70
CA ASP A 90 6.79 19.90 -6.59
C ASP A 90 5.76 20.09 -7.75
N PRO A 91 6.17 20.07 -9.04
CA PRO A 91 5.27 20.30 -10.17
C PRO A 91 4.14 19.27 -10.30
N TYR A 92 4.30 18.10 -9.67
CA TYR A 92 3.34 17.01 -9.68
C TYR A 92 2.47 17.01 -8.42
N PHE A 93 3.07 17.22 -7.25
CA PHE A 93 2.40 16.94 -5.97
C PHE A 93 1.87 18.17 -5.22
N GLY A 94 2.26 19.39 -5.62
CA GLY A 94 1.91 20.61 -4.91
C GLY A 94 2.49 20.69 -3.47
N PRO A 95 2.30 21.82 -2.77
CA PRO A 95 2.75 21.97 -1.38
C PRO A 95 1.77 21.32 -0.39
N GLY A 96 2.27 20.58 0.61
CA GLY A 96 1.48 20.09 1.77
C GLY A 96 1.05 18.63 1.72
N ILE A 97 1.35 17.91 0.64
CA ILE A 97 0.94 16.51 0.48
C ILE A 97 1.60 15.57 1.49
N GLU A 98 2.79 15.91 1.99
CA GLU A 98 3.49 15.12 3.00
C GLU A 98 2.67 15.02 4.30
N GLN A 99 1.91 16.06 4.62
CA GLN A 99 1.03 16.05 5.78
C GLN A 99 -0.17 15.13 5.51
N LEU A 100 -0.76 15.21 4.32
CA LEU A 100 -1.89 14.39 3.93
C LEU A 100 -1.53 12.89 3.89
N LEU A 101 -0.38 12.53 3.30
CA LEU A 101 0.09 11.16 3.24
C LEU A 101 0.44 10.58 4.62
N ALA A 102 0.86 11.41 5.57
CA ALA A 102 1.18 10.99 6.94
C ALA A 102 -0.07 10.83 7.84
N ARG A 103 -1.19 11.50 7.53
CA ARG A 103 -2.40 11.57 8.37
C ARG A 103 -3.03 10.19 8.61
N PRO A 104 -3.14 9.68 9.86
CA PRO A 104 -3.89 8.45 10.12
C PRO A 104 -5.35 8.59 9.67
N TYR A 105 -6.04 7.48 9.39
CA TYR A 105 -7.45 7.49 9.00
C TYR A 105 -8.32 8.32 9.96
N SER A 106 -8.06 8.21 11.26
CA SER A 106 -8.76 8.95 12.33
C SER A 106 -8.70 10.47 12.23
N GLU A 107 -7.73 11.04 11.51
CA GLU A 107 -7.56 12.50 11.33
C GLU A 107 -8.14 12.99 10.00
N MET A 108 -8.71 12.12 9.17
CA MET A 108 -9.41 12.49 7.92
C MET A 108 -10.87 12.92 8.17
N GLU A 109 -11.22 13.20 9.42
CA GLU A 109 -12.60 13.24 9.91
C GLU A 109 -13.29 14.59 9.93
N GLU A 110 -12.64 15.69 9.54
CA GLU A 110 -13.43 16.91 9.32
C GLU A 110 -14.17 16.74 7.98
N PRO A 111 -15.51 16.58 7.97
CA PRO A 111 -16.25 16.65 6.72
C PRO A 111 -15.94 18.02 6.13
N PRO A 112 -15.61 18.09 4.84
CA PRO A 112 -15.19 19.33 4.22
C PRO A 112 -16.24 20.41 4.48
N HIS A 113 -15.88 21.43 5.26
CA HIS A 113 -16.74 22.54 5.61
C HIS A 113 -16.97 23.47 4.41
N THR A 114 -16.21 23.27 3.33
CA THR A 114 -16.24 24.06 2.10
C THR A 114 -15.96 23.19 0.88
N SER A 115 -16.40 23.65 -0.30
CA SER A 115 -16.05 23.02 -1.58
C SER A 115 -14.54 23.03 -1.88
N ALA A 116 -13.76 23.88 -1.20
CA ALA A 116 -12.31 23.87 -1.29
C ALA A 116 -11.68 22.67 -0.55
N GLU A 117 -12.29 22.21 0.54
CA GLU A 117 -11.85 21.03 1.29
C GLU A 117 -12.26 19.71 0.59
N GLU A 118 -13.39 19.67 -0.13
CA GLU A 118 -13.74 18.53 -1.01
C GLU A 118 -12.75 18.38 -2.17
N ILE A 119 -12.26 19.50 -2.71
CA ILE A 119 -11.23 19.52 -3.75
C ILE A 119 -9.89 18.99 -3.20
N ASP A 120 -9.58 19.26 -1.92
CA ASP A 120 -8.39 18.75 -1.23
C ASP A 120 -8.47 17.22 -1.00
N GLU A 121 -9.64 16.69 -0.60
CA GLU A 121 -9.83 15.25 -0.35
C GLU A 121 -9.76 14.40 -1.64
N LYS A 122 -10.40 14.84 -2.73
CA LYS A 122 -10.33 14.13 -4.02
C LYS A 122 -8.91 14.16 -4.58
N HIS A 123 -8.27 15.33 -4.55
CA HIS A 123 -6.90 15.47 -5.02
C HIS A 123 -5.93 14.62 -4.19
N PHE A 124 -6.16 14.50 -2.88
CA PHE A 124 -5.42 13.59 -2.02
C PHE A 124 -5.54 12.13 -2.47
N ILE A 125 -6.75 11.64 -2.74
CA ILE A 125 -6.98 10.25 -3.17
C ILE A 125 -6.28 9.98 -4.51
N GLU A 126 -6.45 10.86 -5.49
CA GLU A 126 -5.81 10.75 -6.80
C GLU A 126 -4.28 10.67 -6.65
N THR A 127 -3.71 11.55 -5.84
CA THR A 127 -2.27 11.61 -5.68
C THR A 127 -1.71 10.44 -4.87
N ALA A 128 -2.42 9.99 -3.84
CA ALA A 128 -2.04 8.77 -3.11
C ALA A 128 -2.05 7.55 -4.04
N ALA A 129 -3.01 7.48 -4.97
CA ALA A 129 -3.05 6.43 -5.99
C ALA A 129 -1.89 6.53 -6.98
N GLU A 130 -1.51 7.72 -7.43
CA GLU A 130 -0.33 7.93 -8.28
C GLU A 130 0.95 7.43 -7.59
N VAL A 131 1.18 7.82 -6.32
CA VAL A 131 2.37 7.39 -5.57
C VAL A 131 2.40 5.86 -5.39
N ILE A 132 1.25 5.23 -5.13
CA ILE A 132 1.15 3.77 -4.99
C ILE A 132 1.47 3.07 -6.32
N ASN A 133 0.98 3.60 -7.45
CA ASN A 133 1.30 3.07 -8.77
C ASN A 133 2.79 3.21 -9.08
N ASP A 134 3.38 4.39 -8.85
CA ASP A 134 4.80 4.63 -9.09
C ASP A 134 5.69 3.70 -8.25
N LEU A 135 5.31 3.45 -6.99
CA LEU A 135 6.03 2.50 -6.12
C LEU A 135 5.91 1.06 -6.62
N ALA A 136 4.75 0.67 -7.14
CA ALA A 136 4.56 -0.63 -7.75
C ALA A 136 5.40 -0.81 -9.03
N GLU A 137 5.61 0.26 -9.82
CA GLU A 137 6.47 0.21 -11.02
C GLU A 137 7.95 -0.02 -10.70
N ILE A 138 8.42 0.41 -9.53
CA ILE A 138 9.80 0.21 -9.09
C ILE A 138 10.08 -1.24 -8.66
N ASP A 139 9.01 -1.99 -8.38
CA ASP A 139 9.04 -3.39 -7.96
C ASP A 139 9.74 -3.57 -6.58
N ASN A 140 9.74 -4.80 -6.04
CA ASN A 140 10.43 -5.16 -4.79
C ASN A 140 9.95 -4.41 -3.53
N VAL A 141 8.64 -4.26 -3.35
CA VAL A 141 8.08 -3.50 -2.23
C VAL A 141 6.87 -4.19 -1.59
N VAL A 142 6.81 -4.12 -0.26
CA VAL A 142 5.61 -4.39 0.54
C VAL A 142 4.96 -3.05 0.91
N LEU A 143 3.75 -2.81 0.41
CA LEU A 143 2.95 -1.61 0.67
C LEU A 143 1.91 -1.91 1.75
N LEU A 144 1.90 -1.13 2.82
CA LEU A 144 0.90 -1.23 3.89
C LEU A 144 -0.17 -0.13 3.77
N GLY A 145 -1.42 -0.56 3.64
CA GLY A 145 -2.60 0.29 3.77
C GLY A 145 -2.89 1.17 2.55
N ARG A 146 -3.63 2.26 2.79
CA ARG A 146 -3.92 3.35 1.82
C ARG A 146 -4.65 2.88 0.56
N GLY A 147 -5.41 1.80 0.65
CA GLY A 147 -6.17 1.31 -0.50
C GLY A 147 -5.29 0.65 -1.56
N GLY A 148 -4.05 0.25 -1.23
CA GLY A 148 -3.15 -0.37 -2.18
C GLY A 148 -3.76 -1.63 -2.85
N ALA A 149 -4.58 -2.38 -2.12
CA ALA A 149 -5.30 -3.53 -2.68
C ALA A 149 -6.36 -3.15 -3.73
N GLU A 150 -6.99 -1.99 -3.58
CA GLU A 150 -7.95 -1.44 -4.55
C GLU A 150 -7.22 -0.78 -5.72
N ILE A 151 -6.29 0.13 -5.43
CA ILE A 151 -5.55 0.91 -6.44
C ILE A 151 -4.80 -0.02 -7.40
N LEU A 152 -4.24 -1.11 -6.89
CA LEU A 152 -3.48 -2.09 -7.67
C LEU A 152 -4.31 -3.36 -7.98
N HIS A 153 -5.64 -3.28 -7.89
CA HIS A 153 -6.55 -4.42 -8.05
C HIS A 153 -6.29 -5.21 -9.34
N ASP A 154 -6.18 -4.49 -10.47
CA ASP A 154 -6.05 -5.09 -11.79
C ASP A 154 -4.60 -5.42 -12.19
N ASN A 155 -3.63 -5.08 -11.34
CA ASN A 155 -2.23 -5.30 -11.63
C ASN A 155 -1.88 -6.80 -11.43
N PRO A 156 -1.55 -7.55 -12.50
CA PRO A 156 -1.39 -9.00 -12.44
C PRO A 156 -0.09 -9.45 -11.74
N VAL A 157 0.81 -8.52 -11.41
CA VAL A 157 2.07 -8.80 -10.71
C VAL A 157 2.06 -8.37 -9.23
N VAL A 158 0.89 -7.99 -8.70
CA VAL A 158 0.73 -7.55 -7.32
C VAL A 158 0.01 -8.59 -6.48
N LEU A 159 0.65 -9.09 -5.42
CA LEU A 159 0.00 -9.96 -4.44
C LEU A 159 -0.74 -9.12 -3.40
N ARG A 160 -2.06 -9.09 -3.49
CA ARG A 160 -2.95 -8.43 -2.52
C ARG A 160 -3.33 -9.34 -1.36
N VAL A 161 -2.99 -8.94 -0.13
CA VAL A 161 -3.19 -9.70 1.11
C VAL A 161 -4.01 -8.88 2.11
N GLY A 162 -5.11 -9.44 2.62
CA GLY A 162 -5.91 -8.82 3.68
C GLY A 162 -5.54 -9.35 5.07
N VAL A 163 -5.76 -8.56 6.11
CA VAL A 163 -5.52 -8.98 7.51
C VAL A 163 -6.66 -8.52 8.42
N VAL A 164 -7.27 -9.47 9.13
CA VAL A 164 -8.37 -9.27 10.07
C VAL A 164 -8.10 -9.99 11.39
N ALA A 165 -8.80 -9.57 12.43
CA ALA A 165 -8.81 -10.23 13.74
C ALA A 165 -10.10 -9.88 14.50
N LYS A 166 -10.45 -10.70 15.50
CA LYS A 166 -11.55 -10.45 16.43
C LYS A 166 -11.26 -9.20 17.25
N MET A 167 -12.30 -8.46 17.64
CA MET A 167 -12.16 -7.20 18.38
C MET A 167 -11.34 -7.39 19.66
N GLU A 168 -11.61 -8.44 20.44
CA GLU A 168 -10.93 -8.72 21.72
C GLU A 168 -9.39 -8.84 21.57
N ASP A 169 -8.93 -9.54 20.53
CA ASP A 169 -7.50 -9.69 20.26
C ASP A 169 -6.87 -8.38 19.77
N ARG A 170 -7.61 -7.61 18.98
CA ARG A 170 -7.17 -6.29 18.50
C ARG A 170 -7.05 -5.30 19.65
N VAL A 171 -8.03 -5.26 20.53
CA VAL A 171 -8.03 -4.43 21.76
C VAL A 171 -6.81 -4.75 22.60
N THR A 172 -6.54 -6.05 22.83
CA THR A 172 -5.35 -6.48 23.60
C THR A 172 -4.06 -5.97 22.97
N ARG A 173 -3.90 -6.12 21.65
CA ARG A 173 -2.70 -5.65 20.93
C ARG A 173 -2.56 -4.13 20.96
N VAL A 174 -3.63 -3.40 20.66
CA VAL A 174 -3.62 -1.92 20.61
C VAL A 174 -3.35 -1.33 21.99
N GLN A 175 -4.00 -1.86 23.03
CA GLN A 175 -3.76 -1.42 24.41
C GLN A 175 -2.28 -1.56 24.79
N GLN A 176 -1.67 -2.70 24.48
CA GLN A 176 -0.26 -2.96 24.75
C GLN A 176 0.68 -2.06 23.93
N GLN A 177 0.45 -1.95 22.62
CA GLN A 177 1.30 -1.19 21.70
C GLN A 177 1.24 0.32 21.98
N MET A 178 0.06 0.84 22.30
CA MET A 178 -0.17 2.26 22.56
C MET A 178 -0.06 2.65 24.04
N ARG A 179 0.12 1.66 24.94
CA ARG A 179 0.20 1.85 26.40
C ARG A 179 -1.04 2.55 26.97
N LEU A 180 -2.22 2.17 26.49
CA LEU A 180 -3.49 2.72 26.97
C LEU A 180 -3.85 2.14 28.34
N GLU A 181 -4.52 2.93 29.16
CA GLU A 181 -4.81 2.56 30.56
C GLU A 181 -5.89 1.48 30.64
N THR A 182 -6.89 1.54 29.76
CA THR A 182 -8.03 0.61 29.77
C THR A 182 -8.27 -0.04 28.42
N SER A 183 -8.89 -1.23 28.44
CA SER A 183 -9.35 -1.92 27.22
C SER A 183 -10.44 -1.13 26.49
N GLU A 184 -11.30 -0.42 27.23
CA GLU A 184 -12.36 0.43 26.67
C GLU A 184 -11.79 1.59 25.84
N GLN A 185 -10.71 2.24 26.29
CA GLN A 185 -10.02 3.26 25.50
C GLN A 185 -9.46 2.69 24.20
N ALA A 186 -8.90 1.48 24.24
CA ALA A 186 -8.38 0.81 23.05
C ALA A 186 -9.49 0.43 22.07
N GLU A 187 -10.62 -0.08 22.57
CA GLU A 187 -11.80 -0.42 21.78
C GLU A 187 -12.39 0.81 21.09
N GLN A 188 -12.63 1.90 21.83
CA GLN A 188 -13.12 3.16 21.25
C GLN A 188 -12.17 3.70 20.17
N PHE A 189 -10.86 3.64 20.40
CA PHE A 189 -9.88 4.07 19.41
C PHE A 189 -9.88 3.19 18.16
N ILE A 190 -10.08 1.88 18.32
CA ILE A 190 -10.23 0.94 17.22
C ILE A 190 -11.48 1.23 16.41
N GLU A 191 -12.64 1.35 17.06
CA GLU A 191 -13.92 1.63 16.39
C GLU A 191 -13.86 2.92 15.58
N HIS A 192 -13.27 3.96 16.18
CA HIS A 192 -13.03 5.24 15.53
C HIS A 192 -12.17 5.11 14.27
N THR A 193 -11.04 4.39 14.38
CA THR A 193 -10.13 4.18 13.26
C THR A 193 -10.75 3.32 12.15
N ASP A 194 -11.52 2.29 12.52
CA ASP A 194 -12.19 1.39 11.58
C ASP A 194 -13.29 2.13 10.81
N LEU A 195 -14.09 2.95 11.49
CA LEU A 195 -15.11 3.78 10.87
C LEU A 195 -14.50 4.77 9.88
N ALA A 196 -13.37 5.40 10.26
CA ALA A 196 -12.68 6.32 9.37
C ALA A 196 -12.09 5.61 8.14
N GLN A 197 -11.55 4.40 8.29
CA GLN A 197 -11.09 3.57 7.17
C GLN A 197 -12.25 3.16 6.25
N ASP A 198 -13.40 2.78 6.80
CA ASP A 198 -14.59 2.44 6.01
C ASP A 198 -15.08 3.63 5.18
N ARG A 199 -15.15 4.82 5.79
CA ARG A 199 -15.52 6.05 5.07
C ARG A 199 -14.54 6.39 3.96
N TYR A 200 -13.24 6.22 4.21
CA TYR A 200 -12.22 6.44 3.19
C TYR A 200 -12.42 5.51 1.99
N PHE A 201 -12.58 4.20 2.22
CA PHE A 201 -12.80 3.24 1.14
C PHE A 201 -14.10 3.48 0.38
N ASP A 202 -15.20 3.79 1.08
CA ASP A 202 -16.48 4.10 0.47
C ASP A 202 -16.38 5.35 -0.42
N LYS A 203 -15.81 6.45 0.10
CA LYS A 203 -15.66 7.69 -0.67
C LYS A 203 -14.68 7.56 -1.84
N ALA A 204 -13.52 6.94 -1.61
CA ALA A 204 -12.44 6.89 -2.58
C ALA A 204 -12.70 5.86 -3.69
N PHE A 205 -13.34 4.75 -3.34
CA PHE A 205 -13.40 3.57 -4.20
C PHE A 205 -14.81 2.99 -4.34
N GLY A 206 -15.77 3.42 -3.51
CA GLY A 206 -17.10 2.80 -3.45
C GLY A 206 -17.04 1.35 -2.94
N SER A 207 -16.02 1.01 -2.13
CA SER A 207 -15.74 -0.34 -1.67
C SER A 207 -15.54 -0.40 -0.15
N SER A 208 -15.17 -1.58 0.38
CA SER A 208 -14.90 -1.80 1.81
C SER A 208 -13.48 -2.33 2.01
N PRO A 209 -12.76 -1.87 3.05
CA PRO A 209 -11.40 -2.36 3.35
C PRO A 209 -11.37 -3.85 3.71
N ILE A 210 -12.51 -4.46 4.02
CA ILE A 210 -12.62 -5.89 4.36
C ILE A 210 -13.38 -6.70 3.31
N ASP A 211 -13.61 -6.13 2.11
CA ASP A 211 -14.18 -6.88 1.01
C ASP A 211 -13.22 -8.01 0.59
N PRO A 212 -13.60 -9.29 0.75
CA PRO A 212 -12.72 -10.41 0.42
C PRO A 212 -12.34 -10.48 -1.06
N PHE A 213 -13.11 -9.86 -1.97
CA PHE A 213 -12.82 -9.86 -3.41
C PHE A 213 -11.68 -8.91 -3.81
N LEU A 214 -11.26 -8.02 -2.91
CA LEU A 214 -10.07 -7.17 -3.13
C LEU A 214 -8.74 -7.91 -2.93
N TYR A 215 -8.79 -9.11 -2.35
CA TYR A 215 -7.60 -9.85 -1.91
C TYR A 215 -7.50 -11.20 -2.60
N HIS A 216 -6.27 -11.65 -2.85
CA HIS A 216 -6.06 -13.05 -3.25
C HIS A 216 -6.30 -13.99 -2.06
N PHE A 217 -6.00 -13.54 -0.83
CA PHE A 217 -6.38 -14.18 0.41
C PHE A 217 -6.30 -13.20 1.58
N MET A 218 -6.96 -13.57 2.68
CA MET A 218 -6.96 -12.81 3.93
C MET A 218 -6.55 -13.67 5.12
N TRP A 219 -5.80 -13.10 6.05
CA TRP A 219 -5.42 -13.73 7.32
C TRP A 219 -6.37 -13.33 8.44
N ASN A 220 -6.84 -14.31 9.20
CA ASN A 220 -7.43 -14.08 10.52
C ASN A 220 -6.37 -14.35 11.61
N THR A 221 -5.78 -13.27 12.15
CA THR A 221 -4.68 -13.37 13.13
C THR A 221 -5.16 -13.61 14.57
N SER A 222 -6.45 -13.84 14.77
CA SER A 222 -6.99 -14.36 16.03
C SER A 222 -6.70 -15.85 16.16
N ASP A 223 -6.72 -16.56 15.02
CA ASP A 223 -6.64 -18.02 14.98
C ASP A 223 -5.32 -18.50 14.35
N VAL A 224 -4.51 -17.58 13.80
CA VAL A 224 -3.24 -17.84 13.11
C VAL A 224 -2.16 -16.88 13.63
N SER A 225 -0.96 -17.40 13.90
CA SER A 225 0.17 -16.57 14.34
C SER A 225 0.74 -15.73 13.19
N LEU A 226 1.38 -14.61 13.51
CA LEU A 226 1.99 -13.74 12.50
C LEU A 226 3.14 -14.43 11.76
N GLU A 227 3.88 -15.33 12.43
CA GLU A 227 4.96 -16.10 11.82
C GLU A 227 4.42 -17.08 10.78
N TYR A 228 3.32 -17.77 11.08
CA TYR A 228 2.65 -18.64 10.11
C TYR A 228 2.13 -17.82 8.92
N ALA A 229 1.42 -16.72 9.19
CA ALA A 229 0.88 -15.85 8.16
C ALA A 229 2.00 -15.29 7.25
N ALA A 230 3.12 -14.86 7.84
CA ALA A 230 4.28 -14.36 7.11
C ALA A 230 4.88 -15.44 6.21
N GLN A 231 5.13 -16.63 6.73
CA GLN A 231 5.70 -17.73 5.96
C GLN A 231 4.83 -18.09 4.75
N VAL A 232 3.52 -18.24 4.96
CA VAL A 232 2.62 -18.59 3.85
C VAL A 232 2.47 -17.44 2.85
N THR A 233 2.48 -16.17 3.30
CA THR A 233 2.51 -15.03 2.37
C THR A 233 3.78 -15.00 1.54
N VAL A 234 4.94 -15.30 2.15
CA VAL A 234 6.23 -15.41 1.45
C VAL A 234 6.18 -16.51 0.39
N ASP A 235 5.63 -17.68 0.74
CA ASP A 235 5.51 -18.79 -0.20
C ASP A 235 4.53 -18.48 -1.33
N ALA A 236 3.40 -17.82 -1.03
CA ALA A 236 2.45 -17.36 -2.04
C ALA A 236 3.09 -16.33 -3.00
N ALA A 237 3.91 -15.40 -2.48
CA ALA A 237 4.62 -14.43 -3.30
C ALA A 237 5.61 -15.11 -4.26
N LYS A 238 6.35 -16.12 -3.80
CA LYS A 238 7.26 -16.92 -4.65
C LYS A 238 6.48 -17.66 -5.73
N VAL A 239 5.37 -18.31 -5.38
CA VAL A 239 4.50 -19.01 -6.33
C VAL A 239 3.94 -18.05 -7.38
N MET A 240 3.50 -16.86 -6.97
CA MET A 240 3.08 -15.81 -7.90
C MET A 240 4.20 -15.43 -8.86
N THR A 241 5.43 -15.22 -8.39
CA THR A 241 6.57 -14.90 -9.26
C THR A 241 6.82 -15.99 -10.29
N GLU A 242 6.75 -17.25 -9.88
CA GLU A 242 7.06 -18.40 -10.73
C GLU A 242 5.93 -18.75 -11.72
N LYS A 243 4.66 -18.63 -11.30
CA LYS A 243 3.51 -19.17 -12.02
C LYS A 243 2.46 -18.13 -12.43
N GLY A 244 2.54 -16.91 -11.89
CA GLY A 244 1.52 -15.87 -12.03
C GLY A 244 0.28 -16.10 -11.15
N LEU A 245 -0.56 -15.05 -11.01
CA LEU A 245 -1.81 -15.08 -10.23
C LEU A 245 -3.03 -15.54 -11.02
N ARG A 246 -3.06 -15.32 -12.33
CA ARG A 246 -4.20 -15.70 -13.17
C ARG A 246 -4.10 -17.16 -13.59
N TRP A 247 -5.23 -17.85 -13.61
CA TRP A 247 -5.40 -19.05 -14.43
C TRP A 247 -5.04 -18.67 -15.86
N ALA A 248 -3.87 -19.07 -16.32
CA ALA A 248 -3.35 -18.74 -17.63
C ALA A 248 -4.26 -19.34 -18.72
N GLU A 249 -5.28 -18.61 -19.19
CA GLU A 249 -6.09 -18.85 -20.41
C GLU A 249 -6.44 -20.33 -20.75
N SER A 250 -6.47 -21.20 -19.75
CA SER A 250 -6.56 -22.65 -19.88
C SER A 250 -7.46 -23.05 -18.72
N THR A 251 -8.75 -23.29 -18.94
CA THR A 251 -9.24 -24.67 -19.07
C THR A 251 -10.62 -24.76 -19.75
N PHE A 252 -11.20 -23.68 -20.29
CA PHE A 252 -12.58 -23.73 -20.86
C PHE A 252 -12.73 -23.30 -22.33
N ALA A 253 -11.65 -22.98 -23.04
CA ALA A 253 -11.72 -22.59 -24.47
C ALA A 253 -11.45 -23.74 -25.47
N GLN A 254 -11.45 -25.01 -25.02
CA GLN A 254 -11.41 -26.18 -25.91
C GLN A 254 -12.49 -27.19 -25.51
N SER A 255 -13.75 -26.80 -25.66
CA SER A 255 -14.77 -27.77 -26.05
C SER A 255 -15.13 -27.46 -27.50
N ASP A 256 -14.42 -28.11 -28.42
CA ASP A 256 -14.83 -28.18 -29.82
C ASP A 256 -16.25 -28.77 -29.86
N PRO A 257 -17.27 -28.06 -30.37
CA PRO A 257 -18.59 -28.62 -30.56
C PRO A 257 -18.62 -29.39 -31.89
N THR A 258 -17.71 -30.35 -32.07
CA THR A 258 -17.75 -31.29 -33.20
C THR A 258 -17.12 -32.62 -32.83
N SER A 259 -17.84 -33.42 -32.04
CA SER A 259 -17.72 -34.87 -32.05
C SER A 259 -18.92 -35.51 -31.34
N GLU A 260 -20.06 -35.55 -32.05
CA GLU A 260 -20.87 -36.74 -32.36
C GLU A 260 -22.20 -36.33 -33.02
#